data_AF-A0A1F2XTE8-F1
#
_entry.id   AF-A0A1F2XTE8-F1
#
_cell.length_a   1.000
_cell.length_b   1.000
_cell.length_c   1.000
_cell.angle_alpha   90.00
_cell.angle_beta   90.00
_cell.angle_gamma   90.00
#
_symmetry.space_group_name_H-M   'P 1'
#
loop_
_entity.id
_entity.type
_entity.pdbx_description
1 polymer ?
#
loop_
_entity_poly.entity_id
_entity_poly.type
_entity_poly.pdbx_seq_one_letter_code
_entity_poly.pdbx_strand_id
1 'polypeptide(L)'
;MFDPLTSTYSFSCPHGRDARVPLSAFRSLERLPGAAHPAVYRISFACSCGGEHPGLVSHDDLDWAPLGLRAGGTFRNLMTSLDDPLAAELVEVVAARIGAGEWPWSFYCFLEGRPRPVTPSAFALIAPGGRSLGLAVRCPACAAVSVNLVSRAHLDVPFWNDVRVGVVDHVFGEDALRAIDEFRAELDSARFDERRLDLEP
;
A
#
# COMPACT_ATOMS: atom_id res chain seq x y z
N MET A 1 -9.48 -4.03 -10.94
CA MET A 1 -10.54 -3.94 -9.91
C MET A 1 -10.04 -4.60 -8.64
N PHE A 2 -10.28 -3.98 -7.48
CA PHE A 2 -9.83 -4.49 -6.17
C PHE A 2 -10.91 -5.35 -5.50
N ASP A 3 -10.49 -6.44 -4.85
CA ASP A 3 -11.34 -7.33 -4.05
C ASP A 3 -11.02 -7.16 -2.55
N PRO A 4 -11.94 -6.60 -1.75
CA PRO A 4 -11.72 -6.34 -0.32
C PRO A 4 -11.71 -7.58 0.56
N LEU A 5 -12.24 -8.72 0.09
CA LEU A 5 -12.23 -9.95 0.89
C LEU A 5 -10.89 -10.68 0.81
N THR A 6 -10.18 -10.52 -0.30
CA THR A 6 -8.87 -11.14 -0.51
C THR A 6 -7.71 -10.15 -0.45
N SER A 7 -8.00 -8.85 -0.34
CA SER A 7 -7.04 -7.75 -0.45
C SER A 7 -6.18 -7.82 -1.71
N THR A 8 -6.79 -8.12 -2.87
CA THR A 8 -6.06 -8.25 -4.14
C THR A 8 -6.60 -7.37 -5.25
N TYR A 9 -5.67 -6.91 -6.10
CA TYR A 9 -5.94 -6.19 -7.33
C TYR A 9 -5.96 -7.16 -8.50
N SER A 10 -6.98 -7.03 -9.36
CA SER A 10 -7.07 -7.80 -10.61
C SER A 10 -6.45 -7.02 -11.77
N PHE A 11 -5.44 -7.62 -12.41
CA PHE A 11 -4.76 -7.13 -13.61
C PHE A 11 -4.73 -8.20 -14.71
N SER A 12 -4.68 -7.80 -15.98
CA SER A 12 -4.55 -8.77 -17.08
C SER A 12 -3.08 -9.14 -17.31
N CYS A 13 -2.76 -10.44 -17.30
CA CYS A 13 -1.43 -10.92 -17.70
C CYS A 13 -1.38 -11.18 -19.21
N PRO A 14 -0.31 -10.75 -19.92
CA PRO A 14 -0.10 -11.04 -21.34
C PRO A 14 -0.07 -12.53 -21.70
N HIS A 15 0.17 -13.41 -20.72
CA HIS A 15 0.19 -14.86 -20.91
C HIS A 15 -1.18 -15.54 -20.70
N GLY A 16 -2.26 -14.75 -20.66
CA GLY A 16 -3.62 -15.22 -20.92
C GLY A 16 -4.51 -15.50 -19.71
N ARG A 17 -4.15 -15.03 -18.51
CA ARG A 17 -5.03 -15.11 -17.33
C ARG A 17 -5.08 -13.78 -16.59
N ASP A 18 -6.21 -13.51 -15.96
CA ASP A 18 -6.30 -12.45 -14.96
C ASP A 18 -5.46 -12.83 -13.73
N ALA A 19 -4.57 -11.94 -13.34
CA ALA A 19 -3.72 -12.07 -12.18
C ALA A 19 -4.36 -11.33 -11.00
N ARG A 20 -4.47 -12.01 -9.86
CA ARG A 20 -4.80 -11.39 -8.58
C ARG A 20 -3.51 -11.10 -7.83
N VAL A 21 -3.29 -9.84 -7.52
CA VAL A 21 -1.98 -9.32 -7.09
C VAL A 21 -2.20 -8.53 -5.81
N PRO A 22 -1.56 -8.91 -4.69
CA PRO A 22 -1.59 -8.11 -3.45
C PRO A 22 -0.73 -6.85 -3.61
N LEU A 23 -0.90 -5.87 -2.73
CA LEU A 23 -0.16 -4.60 -2.80
C LEU A 23 1.36 -4.82 -2.65
N SER A 24 1.77 -5.79 -1.83
CA SER A 24 3.16 -6.23 -1.65
C SER A 24 3.84 -6.79 -2.91
N ALA A 25 3.06 -7.17 -3.93
CA ALA A 25 3.59 -7.63 -5.22
C ALA A 25 3.81 -6.48 -6.22
N PHE A 26 3.45 -5.25 -5.88
CA PHE A 26 3.77 -4.07 -6.67
C PHE A 26 5.27 -3.78 -6.55
N ARG A 27 5.83 -3.07 -7.52
CA ARG A 27 7.27 -2.77 -7.61
C ARG A 27 7.55 -1.29 -7.73
N SER A 28 6.78 -0.62 -8.58
CA SER A 28 6.80 0.83 -8.72
C SER A 28 5.38 1.34 -8.92
N LEU A 29 5.14 2.56 -8.43
CA LEU A 29 3.90 3.28 -8.64
C LEU A 29 4.25 4.70 -9.10
N GLU A 30 3.72 5.10 -10.24
CA GLU A 30 3.96 6.41 -10.82
C GLU A 30 2.65 7.03 -11.27
N ARG A 31 2.37 8.24 -10.77
CA ARG A 31 1.20 9.01 -11.22
C ARG A 31 1.43 9.48 -12.65
N LEU A 32 0.51 9.14 -13.55
CA LEU A 32 0.56 9.61 -14.93
C LEU A 32 0.16 11.09 -15.01
N PRO A 33 0.80 11.87 -15.92
CA PRO A 33 0.38 13.24 -16.18
C PRO A 33 -1.02 13.24 -16.81
N GLY A 34 -1.88 14.17 -16.39
CA GLY A 34 -3.24 14.27 -16.93
C GLY A 34 -4.23 14.86 -15.93
N ALA A 35 -5.48 14.38 -15.99
CA ALA A 35 -6.55 14.85 -15.14
C ALA A 35 -6.19 14.71 -13.65
N ALA A 36 -6.46 15.76 -12.88
CA ALA A 36 -6.26 15.72 -11.44
C ALA A 36 -7.17 14.67 -10.78
N HIS A 37 -8.39 14.47 -11.32
CA HIS A 37 -9.36 13.49 -10.83
C HIS A 37 -10.17 12.85 -11.99
N PRO A 38 -10.25 11.51 -12.06
CA PRO A 38 -9.48 10.57 -11.25
C PRO A 38 -8.02 10.50 -11.72
N ALA A 39 -7.07 10.63 -10.78
CA ALA A 39 -5.67 10.38 -11.07
C ALA A 39 -5.46 8.90 -11.41
N VAL A 40 -4.65 8.63 -12.44
CA VAL A 40 -4.31 7.27 -12.87
C VAL A 40 -2.84 7.02 -12.56
N TYR A 41 -2.57 5.85 -12.00
CA TYR A 41 -1.23 5.38 -11.67
C TYR A 41 -0.83 4.28 -12.63
N ARG A 42 0.38 4.39 -13.17
CA ARG A 42 1.09 3.29 -13.82
C ARG A 42 1.83 2.52 -12.74
N ILE A 43 1.60 1.22 -12.68
CA ILE A 43 2.24 0.33 -11.74
C ILE A 43 3.02 -0.75 -12.47
N SER A 44 4.18 -1.15 -11.92
CA SER A 44 4.81 -2.42 -12.28
C SER A 44 4.49 -3.44 -11.19
N PHE A 45 4.05 -4.63 -11.56
CA PHE A 45 3.75 -5.69 -10.61
C PHE A 45 4.44 -7.01 -10.97
N ALA A 46 4.84 -7.77 -9.94
CA ALA A 46 5.31 -9.13 -10.09
C ALA A 46 4.12 -10.08 -10.27
N CYS A 47 4.02 -10.67 -11.46
CA CYS A 47 2.97 -11.60 -11.80
C CYS A 47 3.34 -13.04 -11.36
N SER A 48 2.33 -13.87 -11.11
CA SER A 48 2.51 -15.30 -10.83
C SER A 48 3.11 -16.10 -11.99
N CYS A 49 3.15 -15.53 -13.20
CA CYS A 49 3.86 -16.13 -14.35
C CYS A 49 5.39 -15.96 -14.26
N GLY A 50 5.90 -15.26 -13.24
CA GLY A 50 7.34 -15.02 -13.04
C GLY A 50 7.88 -13.76 -13.73
N GLY A 51 7.05 -13.05 -14.49
CA GLY A 51 7.40 -11.78 -15.12
C GLY A 51 6.92 -10.56 -14.33
N GLU A 52 7.57 -9.42 -14.55
CA GLU A 52 7.03 -8.11 -14.16
C GLU A 52 6.23 -7.51 -15.32
N HIS A 53 5.05 -6.97 -15.02
CA HIS A 53 4.13 -6.43 -16.02
C HIS A 53 3.62 -5.04 -15.64
N PRO A 54 3.37 -4.17 -16.63
CA PRO A 54 2.71 -2.91 -16.39
C PRO A 54 1.21 -3.11 -16.14
N GLY A 55 0.66 -2.34 -15.21
CA GLY A 55 -0.76 -2.22 -14.94
C GLY A 55 -1.17 -0.75 -14.82
N LEU A 56 -2.47 -0.49 -14.97
CA LEU A 56 -3.06 0.80 -14.67
C LEU A 56 -4.05 0.62 -13.53
N VAL A 57 -4.00 1.54 -12.56
CA VAL A 57 -4.90 1.58 -11.43
C VAL A 57 -5.34 3.01 -11.17
N SER A 58 -6.63 3.22 -10.89
CA SER A 58 -7.15 4.53 -10.53
C SER A 58 -6.85 4.84 -9.06
N HIS A 59 -6.80 6.13 -8.70
CA HIS A 59 -6.74 6.55 -7.30
C HIS A 59 -7.88 5.93 -6.46
N ASP A 60 -9.09 5.84 -7.03
CA ASP A 60 -10.25 5.22 -6.38
C ASP A 60 -10.01 3.75 -6.05
N ASP A 61 -9.46 2.99 -6.99
CA ASP A 61 -9.12 1.58 -6.77
C ASP A 61 -7.96 1.41 -5.81
N LEU A 62 -7.00 2.35 -5.80
CA LEU A 62 -5.78 2.26 -5.02
C LEU A 62 -5.99 2.61 -3.55
N ASP A 63 -6.69 3.71 -3.26
CA ASP A 63 -6.80 4.28 -1.91
C ASP A 63 -8.17 4.02 -1.25
N TRP A 64 -9.25 4.00 -2.04
CA TRP A 64 -10.62 3.98 -1.50
C TRP A 64 -11.26 2.59 -1.55
N ALA A 65 -11.01 1.81 -2.61
CA ALA A 65 -11.55 0.46 -2.73
C ALA A 65 -11.12 -0.48 -1.58
N PRO A 66 -9.88 -0.41 -1.05
CA PRO A 66 -9.48 -1.15 0.15
C PRO A 66 -10.28 -0.84 1.41
N LEU A 67 -10.91 0.32 1.46
CA LEU A 67 -11.76 0.73 2.59
C LEU A 67 -13.21 0.26 2.42
N GLY A 68 -13.50 -0.60 1.45
CA GLY A 68 -14.81 -1.21 1.28
C GLY A 68 -15.89 -0.31 0.67
N LEU A 69 -15.58 0.96 0.33
CA LEU A 69 -16.56 1.91 -0.24
C LEU A 69 -17.24 1.40 -1.52
N ARG A 70 -16.59 0.49 -2.24
CA ARG A 70 -17.08 -0.08 -3.50
C ARG A 70 -17.19 -1.61 -3.44
N ALA A 71 -17.21 -2.19 -2.24
CA ALA A 71 -17.32 -3.63 -2.06
C ALA A 71 -18.66 -4.13 -2.62
N GLY A 72 -18.60 -4.94 -3.68
CA GLY A 72 -19.78 -5.63 -4.17
C GLY A 72 -20.17 -6.81 -3.28
N GLY A 73 -21.45 -7.14 -3.23
CA GLY A 73 -21.96 -8.36 -2.61
C GLY A 73 -22.74 -8.13 -1.31
N THR A 74 -23.22 -9.24 -0.77
CA THR A 74 -23.96 -9.33 0.49
C THR A 74 -23.32 -10.36 1.39
N PHE A 75 -23.58 -10.27 2.69
CA PHE A 75 -23.23 -11.31 3.65
C PHE A 75 -24.48 -11.75 4.40
N ARG A 76 -24.48 -12.99 4.89
CA ARG A 76 -25.55 -13.51 5.72
C ARG A 76 -25.35 -13.01 7.15
N ASN A 77 -26.19 -12.10 7.61
CA ASN A 77 -26.21 -11.68 9.00
C ASN A 77 -26.84 -12.77 9.85
N LEU A 78 -26.03 -13.39 10.72
CA LEU A 78 -26.46 -14.51 11.56
C LEU A 78 -27.41 -14.08 12.68
N MET A 79 -27.40 -12.80 13.07
CA MET A 79 -28.24 -12.26 14.14
C MET A 79 -29.66 -11.96 13.65
N THR A 80 -29.80 -11.49 12.40
CA THR A 80 -31.10 -11.15 11.79
C THR A 80 -31.61 -12.23 10.83
N SER A 81 -30.74 -13.15 10.40
CA SER A 81 -31.01 -14.09 9.32
C SER A 81 -31.41 -13.41 8.00
N LEU A 82 -30.86 -12.22 7.75
CA LEU A 82 -31.03 -11.49 6.49
C LEU A 82 -29.70 -11.39 5.74
N ASP A 83 -29.79 -11.07 4.46
CA ASP A 83 -28.62 -10.79 3.64
C ASP A 83 -28.43 -9.28 3.58
N ASP A 84 -27.38 -8.79 4.22
CA ASP A 84 -27.10 -7.36 4.36
C ASP A 84 -26.00 -6.91 3.37
N PRO A 85 -26.01 -5.65 2.91
CA PRO A 85 -25.00 -5.13 2.00
C PRO A 85 -23.60 -5.08 2.64
N LEU A 86 -22.60 -5.70 2.01
CA LEU A 86 -21.24 -5.76 2.55
C LEU A 86 -20.58 -4.38 2.65
N ALA A 87 -20.77 -3.52 1.66
CA ALA A 87 -20.15 -2.20 1.63
C ALA A 87 -20.55 -1.32 2.81
N ALA A 88 -21.81 -1.36 3.24
CA ALA A 88 -22.31 -0.54 4.34
C ALA A 88 -21.58 -0.89 5.64
N GLU A 89 -21.51 -2.18 5.98
CA GLU A 89 -20.80 -2.66 7.17
C GLU A 89 -19.32 -2.33 7.14
N LEU A 90 -18.64 -2.56 6.01
CA LEU A 90 -17.20 -2.25 5.91
C LEU A 90 -16.92 -0.76 6.09
N VAL A 91 -17.76 0.11 5.52
CA VAL A 91 -17.62 1.56 5.67
C VAL A 91 -17.86 1.99 7.11
N GLU A 92 -18.84 1.42 7.81
CA GLU A 92 -19.06 1.70 9.23
C GLU A 92 -17.88 1.29 10.10
N VAL A 93 -17.32 0.09 9.87
CA VAL A 93 -16.11 -0.37 10.58
C VAL A 93 -14.92 0.56 10.31
N VAL A 94 -14.70 0.94 9.05
CA VAL A 94 -13.63 1.88 8.67
C VAL A 94 -13.80 3.22 9.37
N ALA A 95 -15.01 3.78 9.34
CA ALA A 95 -15.31 5.07 9.96
C ALA A 95 -15.07 5.02 11.48
N ALA A 96 -15.47 3.93 12.15
CA ALA A 96 -15.24 3.74 13.57
C ALA A 96 -13.74 3.71 13.91
N ARG A 97 -12.93 2.98 13.13
CA ARG A 97 -11.48 2.89 13.36
C ARG A 97 -10.77 4.21 13.12
N ILE A 98 -11.08 4.90 12.03
CA ILE A 98 -10.52 6.24 11.74
C ILE A 98 -10.94 7.23 12.83
N GLY A 99 -12.19 7.17 13.29
CA GLY A 99 -12.69 7.99 14.40
C GLY A 99 -11.97 7.74 15.72
N ALA A 100 -11.43 6.54 15.93
CA ALA A 100 -10.58 6.18 17.07
C ALA A 100 -9.10 6.57 16.88
N GLY A 101 -8.74 7.23 15.77
CA GLY A 101 -7.36 7.61 15.45
C GLY A 101 -6.53 6.49 14.82
N GLU A 102 -7.14 5.35 14.49
CA GLU A 102 -6.47 4.25 13.80
C GLU A 102 -6.50 4.47 12.28
N TRP A 103 -5.32 4.42 11.66
CA TRP A 103 -5.17 4.68 10.24
C TRP A 103 -4.96 3.38 9.44
N PRO A 104 -5.55 3.25 8.23
CA PRO A 104 -5.41 2.06 7.39
C PRO A 104 -3.95 1.69 7.11
N TRP A 105 -3.10 2.67 6.84
CA TRP A 105 -1.66 2.50 6.77
C TRP A 105 -0.95 3.68 7.43
N SER A 106 0.16 3.38 8.11
CA SER A 106 0.98 4.36 8.81
C SER A 106 2.47 4.04 8.63
N PHE A 107 3.25 5.01 8.16
CA PHE A 107 4.70 4.85 7.95
C PHE A 107 5.48 5.94 8.65
N TYR A 108 6.75 5.65 8.95
CA TYR A 108 7.62 6.62 9.60
C TYR A 108 8.09 7.68 8.59
N CYS A 109 7.90 8.94 8.94
CA CYS A 109 8.46 10.07 8.24
C CYS A 109 9.84 10.39 8.84
N PHE A 110 10.91 10.19 8.08
CA PHE A 110 12.27 10.45 8.52
C PHE A 110 12.47 11.90 8.96
N LEU A 111 12.02 12.86 8.14
CA LEU A 111 12.22 14.29 8.39
C LEU A 111 11.48 14.80 9.63
N GLU A 112 10.27 14.30 9.88
CA GLU A 112 9.46 14.71 11.03
C GLU A 112 9.71 13.87 12.28
N GLY A 113 10.45 12.77 12.16
CA GLY A 113 10.78 11.88 13.27
C GLY A 113 9.57 11.19 13.90
N ARG A 114 8.48 10.96 13.15
CA ARG A 114 7.25 10.36 13.67
C ARG A 114 6.46 9.57 12.61
N PRO A 115 5.63 8.60 13.05
CA PRO A 115 4.66 7.94 12.17
C PRO A 115 3.63 8.92 11.59
N ARG A 116 3.24 8.70 10.34
CA ARG A 116 2.21 9.46 9.63
C ARG A 116 1.22 8.54 8.93
N PRO A 117 -0.06 8.91 8.91
CA PRO A 117 -1.04 8.29 8.04
C PRO A 117 -0.67 8.49 6.58
N VAL A 118 -0.78 7.42 5.80
CA VAL A 118 -0.41 7.41 4.38
C VAL A 118 -1.39 6.54 3.62
N THR A 119 -1.69 6.89 2.37
CA THR A 119 -2.45 6.03 1.45
C THR A 119 -1.53 5.39 0.41
N PRO A 120 -1.90 4.25 -0.20
CA PRO A 120 -1.05 3.54 -1.15
C PRO A 120 -0.61 4.37 -2.37
N SER A 121 -1.36 5.40 -2.76
CA SER A 121 -0.96 6.33 -3.82
C SER A 121 0.30 7.16 -3.53
N ALA A 122 0.73 7.23 -2.27
CA ALA A 122 1.97 7.89 -1.86
C ALA A 122 3.21 6.98 -1.98
N PHE A 123 3.03 5.71 -2.33
CA PHE A 123 4.14 4.77 -2.51
C PHE A 123 4.85 5.07 -3.83
N ALA A 124 6.17 5.02 -3.81
CA ALA A 124 7.00 5.19 -5.02
C ALA A 124 7.56 3.83 -5.47
N LEU A 125 8.17 3.09 -4.54
CA LEU A 125 8.83 1.81 -4.80
C LEU A 125 8.52 0.79 -3.71
N ILE A 126 8.40 -0.48 -4.12
CA ILE A 126 8.29 -1.65 -3.24
C ILE A 126 9.29 -2.69 -3.72
N ALA A 127 10.21 -3.08 -2.84
CA ALA A 127 11.20 -4.09 -3.12
C ALA A 127 11.15 -5.23 -2.09
N PRO A 128 11.20 -6.50 -2.53
CA PRO A 128 11.27 -7.63 -1.62
C PRO A 128 12.63 -7.69 -0.94
N GLY A 129 12.67 -7.78 0.40
CA GLY A 129 13.89 -7.92 1.20
C GLY A 129 13.77 -9.12 2.13
N GLY A 130 14.12 -10.33 1.66
CA GLY A 130 14.06 -11.56 2.47
C GLY A 130 12.68 -11.79 3.13
N ARG A 131 12.57 -11.51 4.44
CA ARG A 131 11.33 -11.62 5.24
C ARG A 131 10.50 -10.34 5.34
N SER A 132 11.07 -9.21 4.92
CA SER A 132 10.46 -7.89 4.96
C SER A 132 10.36 -7.31 3.55
N LEU A 133 9.72 -6.15 3.44
CA LEU A 133 9.62 -5.36 2.21
C LEU A 133 10.24 -4.00 2.46
N GLY A 134 11.12 -3.57 1.57
CA GLY A 134 11.56 -2.18 1.50
C GLY A 134 10.53 -1.35 0.74
N LEU A 135 10.03 -0.31 1.40
CA LEU A 135 9.01 0.57 0.87
C LEU A 135 9.52 2.01 0.88
N ALA A 136 9.61 2.62 -0.30
CA ALA A 136 9.83 4.05 -0.41
C ALA A 136 8.48 4.77 -0.44
N VAL A 137 8.25 5.63 0.56
CA VAL A 137 7.01 6.38 0.75
C VAL A 137 7.30 7.86 0.66
N ARG A 138 6.53 8.59 -0.15
CA ARG A 138 6.51 10.05 -0.12
C ARG A 138 5.56 10.51 0.97
N CYS A 139 6.05 11.20 1.99
CA CYS A 139 5.21 11.71 3.07
C CYS A 139 4.20 12.75 2.52
N PRO A 140 2.89 12.58 2.74
CA PRO A 140 1.89 13.54 2.26
C PRO A 140 1.96 14.89 2.98
N ALA A 141 2.58 14.96 4.16
CA ALA A 141 2.67 16.19 4.95
C ALA A 141 3.86 17.07 4.54
N CYS A 142 5.05 16.50 4.32
CA CYS A 142 6.29 17.25 4.06
C CYS A 142 6.94 16.94 2.70
N ALA A 143 6.34 16.05 1.91
CA ALA A 143 6.84 15.57 0.61
C ALA A 143 8.20 14.86 0.61
N ALA A 144 8.86 14.72 1.77
CA ALA A 144 10.10 13.96 1.89
C ALA A 144 9.85 12.47 1.64
N VAL A 145 10.81 11.80 1.01
CA VAL A 145 10.76 10.34 0.84
C VAL A 145 11.46 9.66 2.00
N SER A 146 10.79 8.65 2.57
CA SER A 146 11.33 7.80 3.63
C SER A 146 11.28 6.34 3.20
N VAL A 147 12.33 5.59 3.52
CA VAL A 147 12.40 4.15 3.23
C VAL A 147 12.12 3.38 4.50
N ASN A 148 11.05 2.59 4.46
CA ASN A 148 10.55 1.79 5.58
C ASN A 148 10.71 0.30 5.26
N LEU A 149 11.17 -0.49 6.23
CA LEU A 149 11.11 -1.94 6.20
C LEU A 149 9.86 -2.41 6.95
N VAL A 150 8.97 -3.08 6.23
CA VAL A 150 7.68 -3.51 6.75
C VAL A 150 7.39 -4.97 6.41
N SER A 151 6.47 -5.59 7.13
CA SER A 151 5.95 -6.91 6.81
C SER A 151 5.02 -6.85 5.58
N ARG A 152 4.75 -8.02 4.96
CA ARG A 152 3.74 -8.08 3.88
C ARG A 152 2.35 -7.71 4.39
N ALA A 153 2.00 -8.16 5.59
CA ALA A 153 0.70 -7.87 6.20
C ALA A 153 0.50 -6.37 6.44
N HIS A 154 1.57 -5.64 6.76
CA HIS A 154 1.53 -4.18 6.88
C HIS A 154 1.01 -3.49 5.62
N LEU A 155 1.37 -3.99 4.43
CA LEU A 155 0.89 -3.44 3.16
C LEU A 155 -0.47 -4.00 2.76
N ASP A 156 -0.63 -5.32 2.86
CA ASP A 156 -1.74 -6.03 2.22
C ASP A 156 -3.04 -5.97 3.03
N VAL A 157 -2.99 -5.69 4.33
CA VAL A 157 -4.18 -5.70 5.20
C VAL A 157 -4.39 -4.30 5.78
N PRO A 158 -5.44 -3.57 5.34
CA PRO A 158 -5.78 -2.28 5.94
C PRO A 158 -5.92 -2.38 7.46
N PHE A 159 -5.39 -1.39 8.17
CA PHE A 159 -5.34 -1.27 9.62
C PHE A 159 -4.51 -2.35 10.36
N TRP A 160 -3.79 -3.20 9.63
CA TRP A 160 -2.72 -4.00 10.19
C TRP A 160 -1.43 -3.20 10.07
N ASN A 161 -1.05 -2.47 11.12
CA ASN A 161 0.22 -1.76 11.15
C ASN A 161 1.20 -2.53 12.04
N ASP A 162 2.39 -2.82 11.52
CA ASP A 162 3.48 -3.37 12.32
C ASP A 162 3.77 -2.46 13.52
N VAL A 163 4.05 -3.05 14.68
CA VAL A 163 4.40 -2.28 15.89
C VAL A 163 5.72 -1.52 15.71
N ARG A 164 6.60 -2.02 14.84
CA ARG A 164 7.91 -1.43 14.53
C ARG A 164 8.19 -1.56 13.04
N VAL A 165 8.82 -0.54 12.48
CA VAL A 165 9.33 -0.55 11.10
C VAL A 165 10.81 -0.20 11.11
N GLY A 166 11.60 -0.88 10.28
CA GLY A 166 12.98 -0.44 10.05
C GLY A 166 12.95 0.85 9.23
N VAL A 167 13.81 1.81 9.53
CA VAL A 167 13.95 3.04 8.73
C VAL A 167 15.39 3.16 8.29
N VAL A 168 15.60 3.51 7.02
CA VAL A 168 16.94 3.87 6.53
C VAL A 168 17.20 5.32 6.89
N ASP A 169 18.28 5.59 7.61
CA ASP A 169 18.75 6.94 7.94
C ASP A 169 19.44 7.62 6.73
N HIS A 170 18.78 7.60 5.57
CA HIS A 170 19.24 8.28 4.36
C HIS A 170 18.08 8.87 3.57
N VAL A 171 18.25 10.12 3.12
CA VAL A 171 17.29 10.80 2.24
C VAL A 171 17.67 10.48 0.80
N PHE A 172 16.91 9.61 0.16
CA PHE A 172 17.06 9.35 -1.28
C PHE A 172 16.61 10.59 -2.06
N GLY A 173 17.46 11.06 -2.99
CA GLY A 173 17.03 12.04 -3.99
C GLY A 173 15.92 11.47 -4.87
N GLU A 174 15.09 12.34 -5.48
CA GLU A 174 13.97 11.90 -6.34
C GLU A 174 14.41 10.97 -7.47
N ASP A 175 15.64 11.14 -7.96
CA ASP A 175 16.21 10.34 -9.06
C ASP A 175 16.67 8.94 -8.63
N ALA A 176 17.08 8.74 -7.36
CA ALA A 176 17.53 7.45 -6.85
C ALA A 176 16.38 6.42 -6.74
N LEU A 177 15.13 6.91 -6.68
CA LEU A 177 13.92 6.08 -6.60
C LEU A 177 13.40 5.63 -7.98
N ARG A 178 14.04 6.05 -9.08
CA ARG A 178 13.64 5.62 -10.43
C ARG A 178 14.27 4.29 -10.84
N ALA A 179 15.42 3.94 -10.27
CA ALA A 179 16.10 2.68 -10.53
C ALA A 179 15.75 1.66 -9.44
N ILE A 180 14.70 0.86 -9.68
CA ILE A 180 14.30 -0.26 -8.82
C ILE A 180 15.52 -1.14 -8.45
N ASP A 181 16.45 -1.32 -9.39
CA ASP A 181 17.63 -2.16 -9.21
C ASP A 181 18.73 -1.52 -8.35
N GLU A 182 18.93 -0.20 -8.42
CA GLU A 182 19.83 0.51 -7.49
C GLU A 182 19.25 0.50 -6.07
N PHE A 183 17.95 0.73 -5.93
CA PHE A 183 17.24 0.61 -4.66
C PHE A 183 17.33 -0.81 -4.07
N ARG A 184 17.17 -1.86 -4.89
CA ARG A 184 17.34 -3.27 -4.48
C ARG A 184 18.76 -3.56 -4.00
N ALA A 185 19.77 -3.12 -4.76
CA ALA A 185 21.17 -3.29 -4.39
C ALA A 185 21.52 -2.53 -3.09
N GLU A 186 20.88 -1.38 -2.87
CA GLU A 186 21.07 -0.59 -1.66
C GLU A 186 20.35 -1.19 -0.44
N LEU A 187 19.14 -1.76 -0.61
CA LEU A 187 18.44 -2.50 0.44
C LEU A 187 19.23 -3.73 0.91
N ASP A 188 19.91 -4.44 0.02
CA ASP A 188 20.76 -5.58 0.37
C ASP A 188 22.09 -5.18 1.03
N SER A 189 22.52 -3.91 0.89
CA SER A 189 23.80 -3.41 1.43
C SER A 189 23.67 -2.50 2.66
N ALA A 190 22.48 -1.96 2.96
CA ALA A 190 22.25 -1.06 4.08
C ALA A 190 22.01 -1.78 5.43
N ARG A 191 22.51 -1.19 6.52
CA ARG A 191 22.09 -1.51 7.90
C ARG A 191 20.88 -0.64 8.24
N PHE A 192 19.80 -1.25 8.71
CA PHE A 192 18.56 -0.56 9.07
C PHE A 192 18.49 -0.35 10.58
N ASP A 193 18.03 0.83 11.00
CA ASP A 193 17.71 1.10 12.40
C ASP A 193 16.22 0.82 12.64
N GLU A 194 15.91 -0.02 13.65
CA GLU A 194 14.53 -0.30 14.03
C GLU A 194 13.90 0.91 14.72
N ARG A 195 12.81 1.46 14.16
CA ARG A 195 12.03 2.55 14.76
C ARG A 195 10.61 2.06 15.13
N ARG A 196 10.12 2.50 16.27
CA ARG A 196 8.76 2.16 16.75
C ARG A 196 7.74 3.04 16.04
N LEU A 197 6.60 2.46 15.64
CA LEU A 197 5.47 3.18 15.05
C LEU A 197 4.43 3.65 16.07
N ASP A 198 4.76 3.67 17.37
CA ASP A 198 3.81 4.12 18.39
C ASP A 198 3.41 5.57 18.10
N LEU A 199 2.18 5.75 17.61
CA LEU A 199 1.50 7.03 17.57
C LEU A 199 1.21 7.35 19.04
N GLU A 200 1.85 8.38 19.59
CA GLU A 200 1.41 8.91 20.88
C GLU A 200 -0.07 9.32 20.76
N PRO A 201 -0.92 8.94 21.73
CA PRO A 201 -2.36 9.19 21.72
C PRO A 201 -2.72 10.67 21.76
#